data_AF-W5N7P1-F1
#
_entry.id   AF-W5N7P1-F1
#
_cell.length_a   1.000
_cell.length_b   1.000
_cell.length_c   1.000
_cell.angle_alpha   90.00
_cell.angle_beta   90.00
_cell.angle_gamma   90.00
#
_symmetry.space_group_name_H-M   'P 1'
#
loop_
_entity.id
_entity.type
_entity.pdbx_description
1 polymer ?
#
loop_
_entity_poly.entity_id
_entity_poly.type
_entity_poly.pdbx_seq_one_letter_code
_entity_poly.pdbx_strand_id
1 'polypeptide(L)'
;RDQWKALKSQYKDEIQEVESLITVFKEKVDEVLARKEALCQLLHTLEQKKEECKEKQRIKAGKQQKARERAERVCARVQELEAALERGRHGLQLSGQRVSELQAQLSGAQQSLDTWSRAHSRLQLELQRLDGLSGVRVLSVRERELHVELNPRLLCPSLDLLPLSLSLRWTSDDLFTLQEDLEEQPVFHTPGRPLQDARSALLEVMQLYVEQGSLLAEIQRLHSRFAIDWRPAERKLVFLKTASIVCTLSVEEGYPTSGRVQLVSVQGGAQSLNIAGLQPPLGKPSLTEWLEFLTCCPD
;
A
#
# COMPACT_ATOMS: atom_id res chain seq x y z
N ARG A 1 -153.58 -30.91 36.50
CA ARG A 1 -152.37 -31.30 37.29
C ARG A 1 -151.11 -31.22 36.41
N ASP A 2 -151.18 -30.46 35.31
CA ASP A 2 -150.30 -30.64 34.14
C ASP A 2 -149.37 -29.43 33.91
N GLN A 3 -149.70 -28.26 34.48
CA GLN A 3 -148.89 -27.04 34.40
C GLN A 3 -147.57 -27.11 35.21
N TRP A 4 -147.57 -27.73 36.40
CA TRP A 4 -146.36 -27.87 37.24
C TRP A 4 -145.33 -28.86 36.67
N LYS A 5 -145.80 -29.88 35.93
CA LYS A 5 -144.92 -30.82 35.22
C LYS A 5 -144.24 -30.16 34.01
N ALA A 6 -144.97 -29.30 33.29
CA ALA A 6 -144.41 -28.52 32.19
C ALA A 6 -143.36 -27.52 32.67
N LEU A 7 -143.63 -26.77 33.75
CA LEU A 7 -142.66 -25.81 34.31
C LEU A 7 -141.39 -26.49 34.85
N LYS A 8 -141.53 -27.67 35.46
CA LYS A 8 -140.39 -28.46 35.97
C LYS A 8 -139.59 -29.10 34.84
N SER A 9 -140.21 -29.40 33.70
CA SER A 9 -139.50 -29.80 32.48
C SER A 9 -138.74 -28.61 31.91
N GLN A 10 -139.41 -27.48 31.74
CA GLN A 10 -138.83 -26.26 31.17
C GLN A 10 -137.64 -25.74 32.00
N TYR A 11 -137.76 -25.69 33.34
CA TYR A 11 -136.64 -25.30 34.20
C TYR A 11 -135.48 -26.30 34.17
N LYS A 12 -135.75 -27.59 33.94
CA LYS A 12 -134.73 -28.63 33.79
C LYS A 12 -134.03 -28.52 32.43
N ASP A 13 -134.78 -28.21 31.39
CA ASP A 13 -134.26 -27.96 30.04
C ASP A 13 -133.41 -26.68 30.01
N GLU A 14 -133.85 -25.60 30.67
CA GLU A 14 -133.11 -24.35 30.83
C GLU A 14 -131.82 -24.54 31.67
N ILE A 15 -131.87 -25.34 32.74
CA ILE A 15 -130.65 -25.68 33.51
C ILE A 15 -129.69 -26.50 32.65
N GLN A 16 -130.17 -27.50 31.90
CA GLN A 16 -129.32 -28.27 31.00
C GLN A 16 -128.71 -27.41 29.90
N GLU A 17 -129.47 -26.43 29.38
CA GLU A 17 -128.97 -25.46 28.41
C GLU A 17 -127.88 -24.57 29.02
N VAL A 18 -128.09 -24.03 30.23
CA VAL A 18 -127.09 -23.23 30.94
C VAL A 18 -125.85 -24.06 31.30
N GLU A 19 -126.02 -25.31 31.73
CA GLU A 19 -124.92 -26.23 31.99
C GLU A 19 -124.13 -26.54 30.71
N SER A 20 -124.80 -26.73 29.58
CA SER A 20 -124.18 -26.92 28.26
C SER A 20 -123.41 -25.68 27.80
N LEU A 21 -123.93 -24.48 28.08
CA LEU A 21 -123.26 -23.22 27.78
C LEU A 21 -122.03 -23.01 28.68
N ILE A 22 -122.11 -23.41 29.96
CA ILE A 22 -120.98 -23.35 30.90
C ILE A 22 -119.87 -24.32 30.48
N THR A 23 -120.18 -25.53 30.01
CA THR A 23 -119.17 -26.46 29.49
C THR A 23 -118.51 -25.91 28.23
N VAL A 24 -119.30 -25.42 27.27
CA VAL A 24 -118.75 -24.77 26.05
C VAL A 24 -117.89 -23.56 26.40
N PHE A 25 -118.31 -22.74 27.36
CA PHE A 25 -117.54 -21.58 27.80
C PHE A 25 -116.24 -21.98 28.50
N LYS A 26 -116.24 -23.03 29.33
CA LYS A 26 -115.03 -23.58 29.96
C LYS A 26 -114.05 -24.09 28.90
N GLU A 27 -114.52 -24.87 27.93
CA GLU A 27 -113.70 -25.35 26.83
C GLU A 27 -113.07 -24.19 26.04
N LYS A 28 -113.82 -23.11 25.82
CA LYS A 28 -113.30 -21.90 25.17
C LYS A 28 -112.27 -21.16 26.02
N VAL A 29 -112.46 -21.07 27.34
CA VAL A 29 -111.48 -20.49 28.25
C VAL A 29 -110.19 -21.32 28.24
N ASP A 30 -110.28 -22.65 28.28
CA ASP A 30 -109.12 -23.55 28.22
C ASP A 30 -108.40 -23.45 26.87
N GLU A 31 -109.15 -23.35 25.76
CA GLU A 31 -108.58 -23.09 24.41
C GLU A 31 -107.83 -21.76 24.36
N VAL A 32 -108.37 -20.70 24.97
CA VAL A 32 -107.74 -19.38 25.04
C VAL A 32 -106.50 -19.40 25.93
N LEU A 33 -106.53 -20.10 27.06
CA LEU A 33 -105.37 -20.25 27.94
C LEU A 33 -104.25 -21.06 27.27
N ALA A 34 -104.58 -22.16 26.61
CA ALA A 34 -103.62 -22.96 25.83
C ALA A 34 -103.00 -22.14 24.69
N ARG A 35 -103.80 -21.32 23.98
CA ARG A 35 -103.29 -20.39 22.96
C ARG A 35 -102.39 -19.32 23.55
N LYS A 36 -102.74 -18.78 24.72
CA LYS A 36 -101.91 -17.79 25.42
C LYS A 36 -100.55 -18.41 25.79
N GLU A 37 -100.52 -19.62 26.32
CA GLU A 37 -99.28 -20.33 26.63
C GLU A 37 -98.44 -20.62 25.38
N ALA A 38 -99.06 -21.08 24.30
CA ALA A 38 -98.38 -21.30 23.03
C ALA A 38 -97.77 -19.99 22.47
N LEU A 39 -98.50 -18.87 22.55
CA LEU A 39 -98.00 -17.55 22.16
C LEU A 39 -96.84 -17.07 23.04
N CYS A 40 -96.91 -17.28 24.36
CA CYS A 40 -95.80 -16.98 25.26
C CYS A 40 -94.53 -17.79 24.93
N GLN A 41 -94.68 -19.09 24.62
CA GLN A 41 -93.56 -19.94 24.21
C GLN A 41 -92.95 -19.51 22.86
N LEU A 42 -93.79 -19.13 21.89
CA LEU A 42 -93.35 -18.60 20.61
C LEU A 42 -92.60 -17.27 20.77
N LEU A 43 -93.13 -16.35 21.58
CA LEU A 43 -92.45 -15.09 21.90
C LEU A 43 -91.08 -15.33 22.52
N HIS A 44 -91.00 -16.21 23.52
CA HIS A 44 -89.73 -16.57 24.15
C HIS A 44 -88.72 -17.16 23.15
N THR A 45 -89.19 -18.06 22.27
CA THR A 45 -88.35 -18.66 21.23
C THR A 45 -87.86 -17.62 20.22
N LEU A 46 -88.72 -16.68 19.82
CA LEU A 46 -88.36 -15.60 18.89
C LEU A 46 -87.35 -14.64 19.52
N GLU A 47 -87.51 -14.28 20.78
CA GLU A 47 -86.56 -13.47 21.53
C GLU A 47 -85.19 -14.16 21.63
N GLN A 48 -85.17 -15.44 21.97
CA GLN A 48 -83.94 -16.23 22.02
C GLN A 48 -83.26 -16.30 20.64
N LYS A 49 -84.02 -16.54 19.57
CA LYS A 49 -83.49 -16.58 18.19
C LYS A 49 -82.98 -15.22 17.72
N LYS A 50 -83.62 -14.13 18.14
CA LYS A 50 -83.16 -12.75 17.87
C LYS A 50 -81.80 -12.50 18.52
N GLU A 51 -81.63 -12.87 19.78
CA GLU A 51 -80.35 -12.71 20.48
C GLU A 51 -79.26 -13.64 19.93
N GLU A 52 -79.58 -14.91 19.61
CA GLU A 52 -78.65 -15.79 18.89
C GLU A 52 -78.18 -15.20 17.55
N CYS A 53 -79.09 -14.57 16.80
CA CYS A 53 -78.77 -13.99 15.50
C CYS A 53 -77.86 -12.75 15.66
N LYS A 54 -78.14 -11.88 16.62
CA LYS A 54 -77.28 -10.74 16.97
C LYS A 54 -75.89 -11.20 17.40
N GLU A 55 -75.79 -12.23 18.24
CA GLU A 55 -74.51 -12.73 18.70
C GLU A 55 -73.70 -13.37 17.57
N LYS A 56 -74.33 -14.16 16.70
CA LYS A 56 -73.70 -14.68 15.47
C LYS A 56 -73.20 -13.56 14.55
N GLN A 57 -73.96 -12.47 14.41
CA GLN A 57 -73.54 -11.30 13.64
C GLN A 57 -72.33 -10.60 14.28
N ARG A 58 -72.31 -10.41 15.61
CA ARG A 58 -71.16 -9.85 16.34
C ARG A 58 -69.92 -10.70 16.18
N ILE A 59 -70.02 -12.01 16.34
CA ILE A 59 -68.90 -12.95 16.16
C ILE A 59 -68.38 -12.91 14.72
N LYS A 60 -69.27 -12.89 13.71
CA LYS A 60 -68.87 -12.77 12.30
C LYS A 60 -68.15 -11.44 12.03
N ALA A 61 -68.71 -10.32 12.48
CA ALA A 61 -68.09 -9.01 12.32
C ALA A 61 -66.71 -8.94 13.01
N GLY A 62 -66.60 -9.48 14.23
CA GLY A 62 -65.32 -9.56 14.96
C GLY A 62 -64.28 -10.44 14.26
N LYS A 63 -64.67 -11.58 13.69
CA LYS A 63 -63.76 -12.43 12.89
C LYS A 63 -63.32 -11.73 11.60
N GLN A 64 -64.24 -11.04 10.92
CA GLN A 64 -63.96 -10.33 9.68
C GLN A 64 -63.04 -9.12 9.91
N GLN A 65 -63.23 -8.38 11.00
CA GLN A 65 -62.35 -7.29 11.41
C GLN A 65 -60.93 -7.80 11.72
N LYS A 66 -60.80 -8.86 12.52
CA LYS A 66 -59.49 -9.47 12.81
C LYS A 66 -58.80 -9.98 11.54
N ALA A 67 -59.55 -10.51 10.58
CA ALA A 67 -59.00 -10.93 9.29
C ALA A 67 -58.49 -9.74 8.46
N ARG A 68 -59.22 -8.62 8.44
CA ARG A 68 -58.79 -7.38 7.78
C ARG A 68 -57.51 -6.82 8.38
N GLU A 69 -57.44 -6.68 9.70
CA GLU A 69 -56.24 -6.20 10.39
C GLU A 69 -55.02 -7.12 10.19
N ARG A 70 -55.24 -8.44 10.04
CA ARG A 70 -54.18 -9.38 9.68
C ARG A 70 -53.72 -9.17 8.25
N ALA A 71 -54.65 -9.02 7.31
CA ALA A 71 -54.33 -8.76 5.91
C ALA A 71 -53.55 -7.45 5.74
N GLU A 72 -53.99 -6.37 6.39
CA GLU A 72 -53.29 -5.07 6.38
C GLU A 72 -51.87 -5.17 6.93
N ARG A 73 -51.67 -5.88 8.06
CA ARG A 73 -50.32 -6.13 8.61
C ARG A 73 -49.44 -6.92 7.65
N VAL A 74 -49.98 -7.94 6.99
CA VAL A 74 -49.24 -8.72 6.01
C VAL A 74 -48.89 -7.86 4.79
N CYS A 75 -49.82 -7.07 4.26
CA CYS A 75 -49.56 -6.16 3.15
C CYS A 75 -48.47 -5.13 3.49
N ALA A 76 -48.54 -4.51 4.67
CA ALA A 76 -47.50 -3.58 5.13
C ALA A 76 -46.13 -4.26 5.23
N ARG A 77 -46.08 -5.49 5.76
CA ARG A 77 -44.84 -6.26 5.87
C ARG A 77 -44.25 -6.65 4.53
N VAL A 78 -45.10 -7.02 3.56
CA VAL A 78 -44.67 -7.34 2.19
C VAL A 78 -44.04 -6.11 1.54
N GLN A 79 -44.67 -4.93 1.65
CA GLN A 79 -44.13 -3.68 1.10
C GLN A 79 -42.79 -3.29 1.72
N GLU A 80 -42.63 -3.47 3.04
CA GLU A 80 -41.34 -3.23 3.72
C GLU A 80 -40.23 -4.14 3.17
N LEU A 81 -40.53 -5.42 2.98
CA LEU A 81 -39.57 -6.40 2.47
C LEU A 81 -39.22 -6.15 1.01
N GLU A 82 -40.19 -5.79 0.17
CA GLU A 82 -39.95 -5.39 -1.23
C GLU A 82 -39.03 -4.16 -1.29
N ALA A 83 -39.30 -3.14 -0.48
CA ALA A 83 -38.45 -1.95 -0.42
C ALA A 83 -37.03 -2.27 0.08
N ALA A 84 -36.88 -3.17 1.06
CA ALA A 84 -35.58 -3.62 1.54
C ALA A 84 -34.81 -4.42 0.47
N LEU A 85 -35.51 -5.25 -0.29
CA LEU A 85 -34.94 -6.05 -1.35
C LEU A 85 -34.45 -5.18 -2.51
N GLU A 86 -35.21 -4.16 -2.90
CA GLU A 86 -34.78 -3.20 -3.93
C GLU A 86 -33.57 -2.37 -3.48
N ARG A 87 -33.52 -1.93 -2.21
CA ARG A 87 -32.32 -1.29 -1.65
C ARG A 87 -31.10 -2.22 -1.71
N GLY A 88 -31.30 -3.50 -1.39
CA GLY A 88 -30.25 -4.51 -1.46
C GLY A 88 -29.73 -4.73 -2.89
N ARG A 89 -30.65 -4.83 -3.87
CA ARG A 89 -30.31 -4.96 -5.29
C ARG A 89 -29.53 -3.76 -5.81
N HIS A 90 -29.98 -2.55 -5.48
CA HIS A 90 -29.28 -1.33 -5.85
C HIS A 90 -27.88 -1.26 -5.22
N GLY A 91 -27.74 -1.62 -3.95
CA GLY A 91 -26.44 -1.69 -3.27
C GLY A 91 -25.48 -2.70 -3.92
N LEU A 92 -25.99 -3.87 -4.31
CA LEU A 92 -25.20 -4.88 -5.01
C LEU A 92 -24.76 -4.40 -6.39
N GLN A 93 -25.64 -3.72 -7.13
CA GLN A 93 -25.33 -3.15 -8.43
C GLN A 93 -24.21 -2.10 -8.35
N LEU A 94 -24.29 -1.17 -7.39
CA LEU A 94 -23.25 -0.16 -7.17
C LEU A 94 -21.91 -0.80 -6.78
N SER A 95 -21.94 -1.80 -5.91
CA SER A 95 -20.74 -2.56 -5.54
C SER A 95 -20.13 -3.26 -6.75
N GLY A 96 -20.96 -3.90 -7.59
CA GLY A 96 -20.52 -4.54 -8.83
C GLY A 96 -19.87 -3.56 -9.82
N GLN A 97 -20.45 -2.36 -9.98
CA GLN A 97 -19.86 -1.29 -10.79
C GLN A 97 -18.50 -0.86 -10.25
N ARG A 98 -18.37 -0.68 -8.92
CA ARG A 98 -17.11 -0.29 -8.29
C ARG A 98 -16.02 -1.35 -8.44
N VAL A 99 -16.38 -2.63 -8.32
CA VAL A 99 -15.44 -3.75 -8.56
C VAL A 99 -14.96 -3.73 -10.01
N SER A 100 -15.85 -3.54 -10.98
CA SER A 100 -15.48 -3.46 -12.39
C SER A 100 -14.54 -2.29 -12.69
N GLU A 101 -14.79 -1.12 -12.08
CA GLU A 101 -13.93 0.06 -12.21
C GLU A 101 -12.52 -0.21 -11.65
N LEU A 102 -12.43 -0.79 -10.44
CA LEU A 102 -11.15 -1.13 -9.81
C LEU A 102 -10.37 -2.19 -10.61
N GLN A 103 -11.06 -3.17 -11.20
CA GLN A 103 -10.44 -4.16 -12.09
C GLN A 103 -9.87 -3.49 -13.35
N ALA A 104 -10.60 -2.55 -13.95
CA ALA A 104 -10.11 -1.76 -15.08
C ALA A 104 -8.87 -0.93 -14.70
N GLN A 105 -8.87 -0.26 -13.55
CA GLN A 105 -7.71 0.50 -13.06
C GLN A 105 -6.50 -0.39 -12.81
N LEU A 106 -6.71 -1.56 -12.19
CA LEU A 106 -5.63 -2.53 -11.93
C LEU A 106 -5.02 -3.04 -13.24
N SER A 107 -5.85 -3.44 -14.20
CA SER A 107 -5.36 -3.89 -15.51
C SER A 107 -4.58 -2.80 -16.26
N GLY A 108 -5.03 -1.54 -16.20
CA GLY A 108 -4.31 -0.42 -16.80
C GLY A 108 -2.95 -0.14 -16.13
N ALA A 109 -2.91 -0.21 -14.80
CA ALA A 109 -1.66 -0.09 -14.05
C ALA A 109 -0.69 -1.24 -14.36
N GLN A 110 -1.20 -2.47 -14.51
CA GLN A 110 -0.40 -3.64 -14.83
C GLN A 110 0.18 -3.56 -16.25
N GLN A 111 -0.61 -3.12 -17.24
CA GLN A 111 -0.09 -2.86 -18.59
C GLN A 111 1.02 -1.80 -18.59
N SER A 112 0.85 -0.76 -17.78
CA SER A 112 1.88 0.29 -17.63
C SER A 112 3.15 -0.26 -16.97
N LEU A 113 3.02 -1.12 -15.97
CA LEU A 113 4.17 -1.78 -15.36
C LEU A 113 4.90 -2.67 -16.37
N ASP A 114 4.18 -3.40 -17.21
CA ASP A 114 4.75 -4.26 -18.25
C ASP A 114 5.46 -3.46 -19.36
N THR A 115 4.96 -2.28 -19.72
CA THR A 115 5.65 -1.39 -20.67
C THR A 115 6.93 -0.84 -20.06
N TRP A 116 6.90 -0.39 -18.80
CA TRP A 116 8.07 0.08 -18.07
C TRP A 116 9.12 -1.00 -17.88
N SER A 117 8.70 -2.20 -17.49
CA SER A 117 9.58 -3.36 -17.31
C SER A 117 10.30 -3.71 -18.62
N ARG A 118 9.59 -3.77 -19.75
CA ARG A 118 10.20 -4.00 -21.07
C ARG A 118 11.16 -2.88 -21.47
N ALA A 119 10.81 -1.62 -21.21
CA ALA A 119 11.69 -0.49 -21.49
C ALA A 119 12.97 -0.55 -20.64
N HIS A 120 12.83 -0.88 -19.35
CA HIS A 120 13.95 -1.07 -18.43
C HIS A 120 14.86 -2.20 -18.90
N SER A 121 14.33 -3.39 -19.19
CA SER A 121 15.13 -4.52 -19.69
C SER A 121 15.86 -4.19 -21.00
N ARG A 122 15.22 -3.46 -21.92
CA ARG A 122 15.86 -3.02 -23.16
C ARG A 122 17.03 -2.06 -22.88
N LEU A 123 16.81 -1.06 -22.03
CA LEU A 123 17.86 -0.10 -21.65
C LEU A 123 19.01 -0.80 -20.93
N GLN A 124 18.71 -1.76 -20.05
CA GLN A 124 19.72 -2.54 -19.34
C GLN A 124 20.59 -3.36 -20.30
N LEU A 125 19.99 -3.96 -21.34
CA LEU A 125 20.75 -4.67 -22.38
C LEU A 125 21.67 -3.72 -23.16
N GLU A 126 21.20 -2.53 -23.53
CA GLU A 126 22.05 -1.55 -24.20
C GLU A 126 23.17 -1.04 -23.28
N LEU A 127 22.89 -0.82 -21.99
CA LEU A 127 23.92 -0.47 -21.00
C LEU A 127 24.98 -1.57 -20.87
N GLN A 128 24.58 -2.85 -20.82
CA GLN A 128 25.51 -3.98 -20.80
C GLN A 128 26.40 -4.03 -22.06
N ARG A 129 25.86 -3.69 -23.23
CA ARG A 129 26.65 -3.58 -24.47
C ARG A 129 27.64 -2.42 -24.41
N LEU A 130 27.26 -1.30 -23.79
CA LEU A 130 28.11 -0.11 -23.66
C LEU A 130 29.19 -0.26 -22.58
N ASP A 131 28.97 -1.09 -21.55
CA ASP A 131 29.91 -1.33 -20.45
C ASP A 131 31.27 -1.86 -20.97
N GLY A 132 31.24 -2.69 -22.02
CA GLY A 132 32.44 -3.22 -22.67
C GLY A 132 33.15 -2.27 -23.65
N LEU A 133 32.54 -1.14 -24.01
CA LEU A 133 33.04 -0.25 -25.07
C LEU A 133 33.45 1.14 -24.58
N SER A 134 32.82 1.63 -23.52
CA SER A 134 32.94 3.04 -23.11
C SER A 134 33.97 3.29 -22.02
N GLY A 135 34.36 2.25 -21.26
CA GLY A 135 35.28 2.40 -20.12
C GLY A 135 34.65 3.16 -18.95
N VAL A 136 33.34 3.42 -19.03
CA VAL A 136 32.56 4.10 -17.99
C VAL A 136 31.43 3.17 -17.57
N ARG A 137 31.44 2.76 -16.31
CA ARG A 137 30.38 1.95 -15.72
C ARG A 137 29.56 2.79 -14.76
N VAL A 138 28.24 2.83 -14.95
CA VAL A 138 27.35 3.48 -13.99
C VAL A 138 27.10 2.52 -12.82
N LEU A 139 27.49 2.92 -11.61
CA LEU A 139 27.34 2.12 -10.39
C LEU A 139 25.97 2.34 -9.74
N SER A 140 25.55 3.61 -9.60
CA SER A 140 24.24 3.94 -9.05
C SER A 140 23.76 5.32 -9.51
N VAL A 141 22.43 5.48 -9.56
CA VAL A 141 21.76 6.74 -9.92
C VAL A 141 20.88 7.16 -8.75
N ARG A 142 21.08 8.38 -8.26
CA ARG A 142 20.28 9.04 -7.22
C ARG A 142 19.65 10.32 -7.81
N GLU A 143 18.83 11.02 -7.02
CA GLU A 143 18.03 12.16 -7.51
C GLU A 143 18.88 13.31 -8.10
N ARG A 144 20.06 13.60 -7.51
CA ARG A 144 20.99 14.65 -7.97
C ARG A 144 22.46 14.21 -7.97
N GLU A 145 22.68 12.91 -8.00
CA GLU A 145 23.99 12.30 -7.87
C GLU A 145 24.07 11.03 -8.72
N LEU A 146 25.17 10.85 -9.45
CA LEU A 146 25.46 9.72 -10.30
C LEU A 146 26.83 9.18 -9.91
N HIS A 147 26.88 7.92 -9.48
CA HIS A 147 28.12 7.23 -9.19
C HIS A 147 28.59 6.48 -10.43
N VAL A 148 29.81 6.77 -10.88
CA VAL A 148 30.41 6.17 -12.07
C VAL A 148 31.79 5.61 -11.74
N GLU A 149 32.17 4.55 -12.43
CA GLU A 149 33.51 3.98 -12.38
C GLU A 149 34.16 4.11 -13.75
N LEU A 150 35.37 4.66 -13.78
CA LEU A 150 36.20 4.78 -14.98
C LEU A 150 37.25 3.67 -15.00
N ASN A 151 37.21 2.85 -16.05
CA ASN A 151 38.15 1.74 -16.22
C ASN A 151 39.28 2.14 -17.19
N PRO A 152 40.50 2.40 -16.69
CA PRO A 152 41.63 2.84 -17.51
C PRO A 152 42.13 1.76 -18.48
N ARG A 153 41.83 0.48 -18.22
CA ARG A 153 42.36 -0.66 -18.98
C ARG A 153 41.86 -0.72 -20.41
N LEU A 154 40.75 -0.05 -20.74
CA LEU A 154 40.29 0.05 -22.14
C LEU A 154 41.17 0.98 -22.98
N LEU A 155 41.74 2.02 -22.38
CA LEU A 155 42.65 2.95 -23.06
C LEU A 155 44.09 2.43 -23.04
N CYS A 156 44.50 1.82 -21.93
CA CYS A 156 45.85 1.32 -21.72
C CYS A 156 45.81 -0.05 -21.01
N PRO A 157 45.65 -1.17 -21.75
CA PRO A 157 45.52 -2.51 -21.16
C PRO A 157 46.75 -2.98 -20.39
N SER A 158 47.93 -2.47 -20.72
CA SER A 158 49.20 -2.77 -20.06
C SER A 158 49.36 -2.07 -18.70
N LEU A 159 48.49 -1.11 -18.39
CA LEU A 159 48.57 -0.32 -17.18
C LEU A 159 47.82 -1.03 -16.05
N ASP A 160 48.57 -1.47 -15.04
CA ASP A 160 48.04 -2.12 -13.84
C ASP A 160 47.47 -1.08 -12.85
N LEU A 161 46.43 -0.38 -13.29
CA LEU A 161 45.75 0.67 -12.55
C LEU A 161 44.33 0.21 -12.20
N LEU A 162 43.91 0.41 -10.95
CA LEU A 162 42.55 0.12 -10.52
C LEU A 162 41.54 1.09 -11.14
N PRO A 163 40.27 0.67 -11.33
CA PRO A 163 39.22 1.57 -11.76
C PRO A 163 39.03 2.75 -10.79
N LEU A 164 38.68 3.93 -11.33
CA LEU A 164 38.47 5.16 -10.56
C LEU A 164 36.98 5.38 -10.32
N SER A 165 36.56 5.38 -9.05
CA SER A 165 35.17 5.66 -8.65
C SER A 165 34.95 7.16 -8.45
N LEU A 166 33.92 7.72 -9.07
CA LEU A 166 33.59 9.13 -9.05
C LEU A 166 32.10 9.35 -8.73
N SER A 167 31.83 10.38 -7.94
CA SER A 167 30.49 10.94 -7.73
C SER A 167 30.35 12.21 -8.58
N LEU A 168 29.39 12.17 -9.51
CA LEU A 168 28.95 13.31 -10.31
C LEU A 168 27.67 13.88 -9.68
N ARG A 169 27.73 15.11 -9.19
CA ARG A 169 26.57 15.83 -8.66
C ARG A 169 26.16 16.96 -9.58
N TRP A 170 24.87 17.25 -9.67
CA TRP A 170 24.35 18.38 -10.44
C TRP A 170 23.40 19.26 -9.62
N THR A 171 23.40 20.54 -9.97
CA THR A 171 22.55 21.57 -9.35
C THR A 171 21.31 21.85 -10.20
N SER A 172 20.41 22.70 -9.71
CA SER A 172 19.25 23.17 -10.48
C SER A 172 19.62 23.99 -11.72
N ASP A 173 20.86 24.50 -11.76
CA ASP A 173 21.36 25.38 -12.80
C ASP A 173 22.15 24.58 -13.87
N ASP A 174 21.96 23.26 -13.92
CA ASP A 174 22.64 22.30 -14.81
C ASP A 174 24.18 22.35 -14.70
N LEU A 175 24.71 22.82 -13.57
CA LEU A 175 26.14 22.77 -13.27
C LEU A 175 26.49 21.45 -12.58
N PHE A 176 27.56 20.82 -13.08
CA PHE A 176 28.10 19.55 -12.60
C PHE A 176 29.33 19.75 -11.72
N THR A 177 29.49 18.90 -10.72
CA THR A 177 30.72 18.78 -9.93
C THR A 177 31.12 17.31 -9.86
N LEU A 178 32.39 17.02 -10.12
CA LEU A 178 32.95 15.68 -9.97
C LEU A 178 33.82 15.60 -8.72
N GLN A 179 33.66 14.52 -7.97
CA GLN A 179 34.48 14.19 -6.81
C GLN A 179 34.84 12.71 -6.84
N GLU A 180 35.99 12.35 -6.29
CA GLU A 180 36.36 10.94 -6.11
C GLU A 180 35.46 10.33 -5.03
N ASP A 181 34.86 9.17 -5.34
CA ASP A 181 33.91 8.49 -4.46
C ASP A 181 34.69 7.54 -3.55
N LEU A 182 35.22 8.06 -2.45
CA LEU A 182 36.12 7.36 -1.53
C LEU A 182 35.72 7.59 -0.08
N GLU A 183 35.75 6.52 0.72
CA GLU A 183 35.62 6.58 2.19
C GLU A 183 36.94 7.01 2.86
N GLU A 184 38.07 6.88 2.16
CA GLU A 184 39.43 7.25 2.61
C GLU A 184 39.98 8.49 1.86
N GLN A 185 41.29 8.79 2.02
CA GLN A 185 41.93 9.92 1.33
C GLN A 185 41.99 9.71 -0.20
N PRO A 186 41.77 10.77 -1.00
CA PRO A 186 41.72 10.68 -2.46
C PRO A 186 43.08 10.31 -3.04
N VAL A 187 43.09 9.33 -3.94
CA VAL A 187 44.31 8.91 -4.65
C VAL A 187 44.51 9.78 -5.91
N PHE A 188 43.44 10.38 -6.42
CA PHE A 188 43.44 11.22 -7.60
C PHE A 188 42.87 12.62 -7.32
N HIS A 189 43.55 13.66 -7.81
CA HIS A 189 43.03 15.01 -7.70
C HIS A 189 41.99 15.27 -8.80
N THR A 190 40.72 15.30 -8.44
CA THR A 190 39.65 15.74 -9.34
C THR A 190 39.58 17.27 -9.41
N PRO A 191 39.34 17.86 -10.60
CA PRO A 191 39.18 19.30 -10.72
C PRO A 191 37.87 19.74 -10.04
N GLY A 192 37.97 20.38 -8.87
CA GLY A 192 36.81 20.83 -8.07
C GLY A 192 36.02 22.02 -8.62
N ARG A 193 36.10 22.30 -9.93
CA ARG A 193 35.39 23.41 -10.56
C ARG A 193 33.98 22.98 -11.00
N PRO A 194 32.98 23.89 -10.97
CA PRO A 194 31.71 23.65 -11.65
C PRO A 194 31.93 23.49 -13.16
N LEU A 195 31.25 22.51 -13.75
CA LEU A 195 31.38 22.11 -15.15
C LEU A 195 30.02 22.21 -15.84
N GLN A 196 30.02 22.59 -17.11
CA GLN A 196 28.80 22.66 -17.93
C GLN A 196 28.50 21.36 -18.68
N ASP A 197 29.53 20.54 -18.94
CA ASP A 197 29.40 19.28 -19.68
C ASP A 197 30.07 18.14 -18.91
N ALA A 198 29.24 17.24 -18.38
CA ALA A 198 29.69 16.05 -17.66
C ALA A 198 30.50 15.10 -18.54
N ARG A 199 30.20 15.00 -19.85
CA ARG A 199 30.90 14.09 -20.75
C ARG A 199 32.35 14.53 -20.94
N SER A 200 32.55 15.79 -21.28
CA SER A 200 33.88 16.35 -21.47
C SER A 200 34.71 16.25 -20.19
N ALA A 201 34.09 16.49 -19.04
CA ALA A 201 34.75 16.36 -17.74
C ALA A 201 35.16 14.92 -17.40
N LEU A 202 34.31 13.92 -17.66
CA LEU A 202 34.67 12.51 -17.46
C LEU A 202 35.82 12.07 -18.36
N LEU A 203 35.84 12.55 -19.61
CA LEU A 203 36.95 12.28 -20.54
C LEU A 203 38.25 12.96 -20.10
N GLU A 204 38.18 14.21 -19.63
CA GLU A 204 39.33 14.94 -19.08
C GLU A 204 39.91 14.20 -17.86
N VAL A 205 39.06 13.80 -16.91
CA VAL A 205 39.47 13.02 -15.73
C VAL A 205 40.07 11.68 -16.14
N MET A 206 39.46 10.96 -17.08
CA MET A 206 39.98 9.68 -17.58
C MET A 206 41.35 9.82 -18.22
N GLN A 207 41.55 10.86 -19.03
CA GLN A 207 42.83 11.16 -19.66
C GLN A 207 43.90 11.47 -18.60
N LEU A 208 43.60 12.36 -17.65
CA LEU A 208 44.52 12.72 -16.56
C LEU A 208 44.89 11.53 -15.67
N TYR A 209 43.93 10.63 -15.42
CA TYR A 209 44.14 9.43 -14.64
C TYR A 209 45.09 8.45 -15.35
N VAL A 210 44.94 8.29 -16.68
CA VAL A 210 45.84 7.46 -17.50
C VAL A 210 47.24 8.10 -17.63
N GLU A 211 47.32 9.41 -17.82
CA GLU A 211 48.61 10.14 -17.91
C GLU A 211 49.45 10.00 -16.62
N GLN A 212 48.80 9.98 -15.46
CA GLN A 212 49.44 9.75 -14.16
C GLN A 212 49.53 8.26 -13.80
N GLY A 213 49.14 7.38 -14.72
CA GLY A 213 48.85 5.99 -14.45
C GLY A 213 50.00 5.19 -13.87
N SER A 214 51.23 5.41 -14.34
CA SER A 214 52.40 4.68 -13.82
C SER A 214 52.70 5.02 -12.37
N LEU A 215 52.57 6.29 -11.98
CA LEU A 215 52.73 6.76 -10.60
C LEU A 215 51.63 6.20 -9.71
N LEU A 216 50.38 6.34 -10.14
CA LEU A 216 49.22 5.91 -9.35
C LEU A 216 49.19 4.38 -9.16
N ALA A 217 49.54 3.61 -10.20
CA ALA A 217 49.67 2.16 -10.11
C ALA A 217 50.77 1.74 -9.11
N GLU A 218 51.89 2.47 -9.08
CA GLU A 218 52.93 2.23 -8.09
C GLU A 218 52.44 2.54 -6.66
N ILE A 219 51.80 3.70 -6.45
CA ILE A 219 51.23 4.08 -5.15
C ILE A 219 50.21 3.05 -4.66
N GLN A 220 49.30 2.60 -5.53
CA GLN A 220 48.30 1.57 -5.21
C GLN A 220 48.96 0.26 -4.75
N ARG A 221 50.03 -0.19 -5.42
CA ARG A 221 50.79 -1.37 -4.98
C ARG A 221 51.48 -1.15 -3.63
N LEU A 222 52.04 0.03 -3.40
CA LEU A 222 52.74 0.36 -2.16
C LEU A 222 51.82 0.44 -0.95
N HIS A 223 50.57 0.85 -1.13
CA HIS A 223 49.58 0.99 -0.07
C HIS A 223 49.33 -0.32 0.69
N SER A 224 49.48 -1.47 0.01
CA SER A 224 49.36 -2.80 0.63
C SER A 224 50.58 -3.22 1.46
N ARG A 225 51.73 -2.58 1.26
CA ARG A 225 53.03 -2.98 1.83
C ARG A 225 53.56 -2.01 2.88
N PHE A 226 53.19 -0.74 2.80
CA PHE A 226 53.74 0.33 3.62
C PHE A 226 52.64 1.21 4.18
N ALA A 227 52.84 1.75 5.39
CA ALA A 227 51.97 2.75 5.97
C ALA A 227 52.24 4.10 5.28
N ILE A 228 51.56 4.35 4.16
CA ILE A 228 51.76 5.53 3.32
C ILE A 228 50.48 6.34 3.17
N ASP A 229 50.64 7.65 3.02
CA ASP A 229 49.57 8.59 2.73
C ASP A 229 49.98 9.44 1.52
N TRP A 230 49.23 9.36 0.43
CA TRP A 230 49.51 10.11 -0.80
C TRP A 230 48.68 11.39 -0.82
N ARG A 231 49.33 12.52 -1.11
CA ARG A 231 48.69 13.83 -1.22
C ARG A 231 48.78 14.30 -2.68
N PRO A 232 47.75 14.02 -3.51
CA PRO A 232 47.77 14.32 -4.93
C PRO A 232 48.04 15.79 -5.25
N ALA A 233 47.40 16.71 -4.53
CA ALA A 233 47.49 18.16 -4.76
C ALA A 233 48.90 18.72 -4.50
N GLU A 234 49.65 18.11 -3.56
CA GLU A 234 51.02 18.51 -3.25
C GLU A 234 52.07 17.66 -3.99
N ARG A 235 51.65 16.59 -4.66
CA ARG A 235 52.52 15.54 -5.21
C ARG A 235 53.51 14.99 -4.17
N LYS A 236 53.03 14.75 -2.95
CA LYS A 236 53.84 14.24 -1.84
C LYS A 236 53.33 12.90 -1.33
N LEU A 237 54.25 11.98 -1.07
CA LEU A 237 53.99 10.72 -0.38
C LEU A 237 54.57 10.81 1.03
N VAL A 238 53.70 10.66 2.02
CA VAL A 238 54.07 10.57 3.43
C VAL A 238 54.20 9.09 3.77
N PHE A 239 55.32 8.70 4.37
CA PHE A 239 55.60 7.33 4.77
C PHE A 239 55.88 7.27 6.27
N LEU A 240 55.10 6.47 6.98
CA LEU A 240 55.31 6.18 8.40
C LEU A 240 56.24 4.98 8.53
N LYS A 241 57.53 5.24 8.78
CA LYS A 241 58.55 4.20 8.96
C LYS A 241 58.36 3.47 10.29
N THR A 242 58.19 4.23 11.36
CA THR A 242 57.92 3.76 12.73
C THR A 242 56.88 4.66 13.38
N ALA A 243 56.39 4.33 14.57
CA ALA A 243 55.40 5.15 15.28
C ALA A 243 55.86 6.61 15.56
N SER A 244 57.17 6.89 15.47
CA SER A 244 57.75 8.21 15.73
C SER A 244 58.47 8.82 14.54
N ILE A 245 58.68 8.08 13.43
CA ILE A 245 59.45 8.54 12.27
C ILE A 245 58.56 8.62 11.03
N VAL A 246 58.41 9.83 10.52
CA VAL A 246 57.64 10.15 9.31
C VAL A 246 58.56 10.72 8.24
N CYS A 247 58.59 10.06 7.09
CA CYS A 247 59.31 10.50 5.90
C CYS A 247 58.33 11.16 4.92
N THR A 248 58.76 12.21 4.23
CA THR A 248 57.97 12.84 3.16
C THR A 248 58.78 12.88 1.89
N LEU A 249 58.27 12.25 0.85
CA LEU A 249 58.85 12.21 -0.48
C LEU A 249 58.05 13.14 -1.41
N SER A 250 58.72 13.97 -2.20
CA SER A 250 58.12 14.72 -3.30
C SER A 250 58.34 13.99 -4.61
N VAL A 251 57.30 13.96 -5.44
CA VAL A 251 57.33 13.35 -6.77
C VAL A 251 57.21 14.44 -7.82
N GLU A 252 58.27 14.63 -8.62
CA GLU A 252 58.26 15.64 -9.68
C GLU A 252 57.26 15.29 -10.80
N GLU A 253 56.85 16.30 -11.56
CA GLU A 253 56.01 16.11 -12.75
C GLU A 253 56.74 15.27 -13.81
N GLY A 254 55.98 14.43 -14.51
CA GLY A 254 56.51 13.51 -15.51
C GLY A 254 57.22 12.27 -14.94
N TYR A 255 57.21 12.04 -13.63
CA TYR A 255 57.62 10.74 -13.08
C TYR A 255 56.68 9.61 -13.60
N PRO A 256 57.21 8.44 -14.00
CA PRO A 256 58.59 7.97 -13.85
C PRO A 256 59.53 8.26 -15.04
N THR A 257 59.06 8.87 -16.13
CA THR A 257 59.83 9.01 -17.37
C THR A 257 60.86 10.14 -17.31
N SER A 258 60.44 11.34 -16.89
CA SER A 258 61.30 12.53 -16.81
C SER A 258 61.51 13.02 -15.37
N GLY A 259 60.48 12.92 -14.53
CA GLY A 259 60.51 13.35 -13.13
C GLY A 259 61.25 12.38 -12.20
N ARG A 260 61.70 12.88 -11.04
CA ARG A 260 62.34 12.07 -10.00
C ARG A 260 61.60 12.14 -8.66
N VAL A 261 61.89 11.18 -7.80
CA VAL A 261 61.44 11.17 -6.40
C VAL A 261 62.55 11.72 -5.51
N GLN A 262 62.21 12.59 -4.58
CA GLN A 262 63.16 13.15 -3.62
C GLN A 262 62.62 13.12 -2.19
N LEU A 263 63.51 12.85 -1.24
CA LEU A 263 63.22 13.01 0.17
C LEU A 263 63.24 14.49 0.55
N VAL A 264 62.10 14.98 1.06
CA VAL A 264 61.89 16.38 1.43
C VAL A 264 62.12 16.58 2.92
N SER A 265 61.66 15.64 3.75
CA SER A 265 61.81 15.73 5.19
C SER A 265 61.73 14.36 5.84
N VAL A 266 62.45 14.21 6.95
CA VAL A 266 62.29 13.12 7.91
C VAL A 266 62.03 13.75 9.27
N GLN A 267 60.92 13.41 9.91
CA GLN A 267 60.50 13.93 11.20
C GLN A 267 60.56 12.79 12.22
N GLY A 268 61.34 12.97 13.29
CA GLY A 268 61.44 12.06 14.42
C GLY A 268 60.84 12.72 15.66
N GLY A 269 59.62 12.37 16.04
CA GLY A 269 58.91 13.05 17.14
C GLY A 269 58.72 14.54 16.84
N ALA A 270 59.32 15.43 17.64
CA ALA A 270 59.21 16.88 17.51
C ALA A 270 60.36 17.55 16.71
N GLN A 271 61.31 16.78 16.15
CA GLN A 271 62.50 17.32 15.49
C GLN A 271 62.64 16.81 14.05
N SER A 272 63.09 17.69 13.15
CA SER A 272 63.48 17.32 11.78
C SER A 272 64.88 16.72 11.77
N LEU A 273 65.02 15.51 11.25
CA LEU A 273 66.30 14.82 11.10
C LEU A 273 67.04 15.29 9.84
N ASN A 274 68.37 15.19 9.84
CA ASN A 274 69.19 15.60 8.70
C ASN A 274 69.07 14.59 7.55
N ILE A 275 68.67 15.08 6.37
CA ILE A 275 68.43 14.28 5.17
C ILE A 275 69.61 14.24 4.19
N ALA A 276 70.68 15.02 4.42
CA ALA A 276 71.73 15.29 3.42
C ALA A 276 72.55 14.05 2.98
N GLY A 277 72.50 12.94 3.74
CA GLY A 277 73.16 11.68 3.40
C GLY A 277 72.20 10.53 3.03
N LEU A 278 70.88 10.77 3.06
CA LEU A 278 69.87 9.74 2.82
C LEU A 278 69.47 9.72 1.35
N GLN A 279 70.19 8.94 0.54
CA GLN A 279 69.86 8.72 -0.86
C GLN A 279 70.09 7.25 -1.25
N PRO A 280 69.15 6.61 -1.96
CA PRO A 280 69.35 5.29 -2.53
C PRO A 280 70.57 5.26 -3.48
N PRO A 281 71.25 4.12 -3.61
CA PRO A 281 72.44 3.98 -4.48
C PRO A 281 72.12 4.11 -5.98
N LEU A 282 70.85 4.01 -6.36
CA LEU A 282 70.37 4.16 -7.74
C LEU A 282 70.28 5.64 -8.13
N GLY A 283 70.60 5.97 -9.39
CA GLY A 283 70.62 7.36 -9.87
C GLY A 283 69.25 8.02 -10.01
N LYS A 284 68.20 7.24 -10.30
CA LYS A 284 66.80 7.68 -10.36
C LYS A 284 65.90 6.65 -9.67
N PRO A 285 65.93 6.60 -8.33
CA PRO A 285 65.16 5.62 -7.59
C PRO A 285 63.66 5.89 -7.70
N SER A 286 62.90 4.81 -7.89
CA SER A 286 61.44 4.78 -7.84
C SER A 286 60.91 5.00 -6.43
N LEU A 287 59.59 5.24 -6.28
CA LEU A 287 58.96 5.31 -4.96
C LEU A 287 59.18 4.01 -4.19
N THR A 288 59.07 2.86 -4.86
CA THR A 288 59.28 1.54 -4.28
C THR A 288 60.68 1.41 -3.70
N GLU A 289 61.70 1.76 -4.49
CA GLU A 289 63.10 1.69 -4.07
C GLU A 289 63.42 2.67 -2.93
N TRP A 290 62.81 3.86 -2.95
CA TRP A 290 62.92 4.80 -1.83
C TRP A 290 62.36 4.22 -0.54
N LEU A 291 61.17 3.63 -0.57
CA LEU A 291 60.53 3.07 0.63
C LEU A 291 61.29 1.84 1.14
N GLU A 292 61.78 0.97 0.24
CA GLU A 292 62.62 -0.17 0.61
C GLU A 292 63.94 0.27 1.24
N PHE A 293 64.59 1.29 0.67
CA PHE A 293 65.80 1.88 1.23
C PHE A 293 65.55 2.48 2.62
N LEU A 294 64.52 3.32 2.76
CA LEU A 294 64.18 3.98 4.04
C LEU A 294 63.80 2.99 5.13
N THR A 295 63.24 1.83 4.76
CA THR A 295 62.92 0.74 5.70
C THR A 295 64.18 0.01 6.18
N CYS A 296 65.16 -0.20 5.29
CA CYS A 296 66.42 -0.86 5.60
C CYS A 296 67.47 0.05 6.25
N CYS A 297 67.32 1.38 6.14
CA CYS A 297 68.20 2.32 6.81
C CYS A 297 68.03 2.27 8.33
N PRO A 298 69.12 2.16 9.10
CA PRO A 298 69.05 2.32 10.55
C PRO A 298 68.54 3.72 10.92
N ASP A 299 67.94 3.84 12.10
CA ASP A 299 67.39 5.10 12.65
C ASP A 299 68.47 6.17 12.91
#